data_AF-A0A924VQX4-F1
#
_entry.id   AF-A0A924VQX4-F1
#
_cell.length_a   1.000
_cell.length_b   1.000
_cell.length_c   1.000
_cell.angle_alpha   90.00
_cell.angle_beta   90.00
_cell.angle_gamma   90.00
#
_symmetry.space_group_name_H-M   'P 1'
#
loop_
_entity.id
_entity.type
_entity.pdbx_description
1 polymer ?
#
loop_
_entity_poly.entity_id
_entity_poly.type
_entity_poly.pdbx_seq_one_letter_code
_entity_poly.pdbx_strand_id
1 'polypeptide(L)'
;MTGGYLEVLRTTGALRVFVPALVGRLSFAMVTLVLLFAVQRSTDSFAVAGAATGAFGLANVIASPYRARFVDRRGQRFALNSLAIAFAAGLSGIAALTDQSEPPAGVLVGLAAVVGLFPPPLGASMRVLWGSITQPGALRTKAYSVDAVCEELLFTTGPLIAAAVVGAASPPVGLLATALVALAGTLGMTSSPLSRGHGAVTTSPRNSSRPLRQSGFVA
;
A
#
# COMPACT_ATOMS: atom_id res chain seq x y z
N MET A 1 -12.52 32.01 -10.68
CA MET A 1 -11.79 30.81 -11.15
C MET A 1 -12.13 29.63 -10.24
N THR A 2 -13.34 29.06 -10.33
CA THR A 2 -13.79 27.94 -9.51
C THR A 2 -13.83 26.66 -10.34
N GLY A 3 -12.67 26.22 -10.83
CA GLY A 3 -12.54 24.82 -11.27
C GLY A 3 -12.70 23.93 -10.04
N GLY A 4 -13.79 23.18 -9.93
CA GLY A 4 -14.01 22.26 -8.81
C GLY A 4 -13.04 21.08 -8.82
N TYR A 5 -13.07 20.22 -7.79
CA TYR A 5 -12.26 19.00 -7.71
C TYR A 5 -12.43 18.05 -8.92
N LEU A 6 -13.54 18.18 -9.66
CA LEU A 6 -13.78 17.50 -10.94
C LEU A 6 -12.71 17.77 -12.01
N GLU A 7 -12.02 18.91 -11.94
CA GLU A 7 -10.91 19.26 -12.83
C GLU A 7 -9.75 18.26 -12.71
N VAL A 8 -9.47 17.76 -11.51
CA VAL A 8 -8.45 16.72 -11.27
C VAL A 8 -8.81 15.44 -12.02
N LEU A 9 -10.08 15.02 -11.96
CA LEU A 9 -10.56 13.79 -12.58
C LEU A 9 -10.57 13.85 -14.12
N ARG A 10 -10.61 15.07 -14.68
CA ARG A 10 -10.51 15.31 -16.12
C ARG A 10 -9.06 15.27 -16.65
N THR A 11 -8.07 15.19 -15.77
CA THR A 11 -6.67 15.03 -16.17
C THR A 11 -6.50 13.74 -16.97
N THR A 12 -6.03 13.85 -18.22
CA THR A 12 -5.94 12.72 -19.16
C THR A 12 -5.17 11.56 -18.55
N GLY A 13 -5.84 10.40 -18.44
CA GLY A 13 -5.25 9.17 -17.91
C GLY A 13 -5.18 9.07 -16.38
N ALA A 14 -5.52 10.12 -15.62
CA ALA A 14 -5.44 10.11 -14.16
C ALA A 14 -6.32 9.01 -13.52
N LEU A 15 -7.59 8.90 -13.95
CA LEU A 15 -8.51 7.87 -13.44
C LEU A 15 -8.01 6.43 -13.71
N ARG A 16 -7.31 6.20 -14.83
CA ARG A 16 -6.76 4.89 -15.18
C ARG A 16 -5.67 4.41 -14.21
N VAL A 17 -5.09 5.32 -13.42
CA VAL A 17 -4.07 4.98 -12.42
C VAL A 17 -4.62 5.14 -11.00
N PHE A 18 -5.42 6.19 -10.79
CA PHE A 18 -5.96 6.54 -9.48
C PHE A 18 -6.99 5.52 -8.99
N VAL A 19 -7.96 5.09 -9.81
CA VAL A 19 -9.00 4.14 -9.38
C VAL A 19 -8.39 2.79 -8.99
N PRO A 20 -7.50 2.16 -9.80
CA PRO A 20 -6.81 0.96 -9.36
C PRO A 20 -5.93 1.16 -8.12
N ALA A 21 -5.28 2.32 -7.98
CA ALA A 21 -4.51 2.63 -6.77
C ALA A 21 -5.41 2.67 -5.53
N LEU A 22 -6.62 3.24 -5.61
CA LEU A 22 -7.60 3.22 -4.52
C LEU A 22 -8.04 1.80 -4.19
N VAL A 23 -8.34 0.98 -5.21
CA VAL A 23 -8.65 -0.45 -5.02
C VAL A 23 -7.50 -1.12 -4.28
N GLY A 24 -6.26 -0.96 -4.74
CA GLY A 24 -5.11 -1.59 -4.09
C GLY A 24 -4.92 -1.12 -2.63
N ARG A 25 -5.12 0.17 -2.35
CA ARG A 25 -5.02 0.75 -1.00
C ARG A 25 -6.13 0.29 -0.05
N LEU A 26 -7.30 -0.10 -0.56
CA LEU A 26 -8.36 -0.69 0.27
C LEU A 26 -7.84 -1.91 1.03
N SER A 27 -6.92 -2.68 0.44
CA SER A 27 -6.30 -3.82 1.12
C SER A 27 -5.60 -3.44 2.43
N PHE A 28 -5.00 -2.25 2.52
CA PHE A 28 -4.32 -1.77 3.73
C PHE A 28 -5.29 -1.39 4.84
N ALA A 29 -6.49 -0.92 4.47
CA ALA A 29 -7.54 -0.63 5.42
C ALA A 29 -8.24 -1.91 5.95
N MET A 30 -8.18 -3.01 5.18
CA MET A 30 -8.77 -4.30 5.57
C MET A 30 -7.82 -5.19 6.37
N VAL A 31 -6.53 -5.24 5.98
CA VAL A 31 -5.59 -6.30 6.39
C VAL A 31 -5.48 -6.49 7.90
N THR A 32 -5.43 -5.40 8.68
CA THR A 32 -5.23 -5.49 10.13
C THR A 32 -6.38 -6.23 10.81
N LEU A 33 -7.63 -5.89 10.47
CA LEU A 33 -8.81 -6.48 11.10
C LEU A 33 -9.01 -7.93 10.64
N VAL A 34 -8.82 -8.18 9.35
CA VAL A 34 -8.89 -9.52 8.77
C VAL A 34 -7.84 -10.45 9.39
N LEU A 35 -6.59 -10.00 9.49
CA LEU A 35 -5.50 -10.76 10.08
C LEU A 35 -5.75 -11.05 11.56
N LEU A 36 -6.24 -10.05 12.30
CA LEU A 36 -6.61 -10.21 13.71
C LEU A 36 -7.64 -11.35 13.87
N PHE A 37 -8.73 -11.29 13.11
CA PHE A 37 -9.79 -12.29 13.21
C PHE A 37 -9.35 -13.66 12.72
N ALA A 38 -8.51 -13.74 11.69
CA ALA A 38 -8.02 -15.02 11.18
C ALA A 38 -7.16 -15.75 12.22
N VAL A 39 -6.22 -15.03 12.83
CA VAL A 39 -5.38 -15.61 13.88
C VAL A 39 -6.18 -15.90 15.14
N GLN A 40 -7.04 -14.97 15.58
CA GLN A 40 -7.83 -15.17 16.79
C GLN A 40 -8.75 -16.39 16.66
N ARG A 41 -9.44 -16.56 15.52
CA ARG A 41 -10.33 -17.69 15.29
C ARG A 41 -9.59 -19.01 15.19
N SER A 42 -8.38 -19.02 14.64
CA SER A 42 -7.61 -20.25 14.44
C SER A 42 -6.83 -20.69 15.69
N THR A 43 -6.51 -19.77 16.60
CA THR A 43 -5.74 -20.08 17.82
C THR A 43 -6.51 -19.86 19.12
N ASP A 44 -7.77 -19.42 19.03
CA ASP A 44 -8.62 -18.99 20.16
C ASP A 44 -7.92 -17.99 21.12
N SER A 45 -7.06 -17.12 20.58
CA SER A 45 -6.20 -16.26 21.41
C SER A 45 -6.02 -14.86 20.81
N PHE A 46 -6.55 -13.86 21.52
CA PHE A 46 -6.30 -12.46 21.21
C PHE A 46 -4.85 -12.04 21.45
N ALA A 47 -4.12 -12.72 22.35
CA ALA A 47 -2.71 -12.43 22.57
C ALA A 47 -1.87 -12.78 21.33
N VAL A 48 -2.12 -13.94 20.73
CA VAL A 48 -1.45 -14.36 19.49
C VAL A 48 -1.87 -13.47 18.31
N ALA A 49 -3.16 -13.15 18.19
CA ALA A 49 -3.66 -12.25 17.16
C ALA A 49 -3.06 -10.83 17.28
N GLY A 50 -2.98 -10.30 18.49
CA GLY A 50 -2.32 -9.03 18.81
C GLY A 50 -0.83 -9.06 18.47
N ALA A 51 -0.13 -10.13 18.82
CA ALA A 51 1.28 -10.31 18.46
C ALA A 51 1.49 -10.37 16.94
N ALA A 52 0.64 -11.10 16.20
CA ALA A 52 0.73 -11.22 14.75
C ALA A 52 0.46 -9.87 14.04
N THR A 53 -0.61 -9.17 14.42
CA THR A 53 -0.94 -7.85 13.86
C THR A 53 0.10 -6.79 14.24
N GLY A 54 0.62 -6.83 15.47
CA GLY A 54 1.71 -5.96 15.92
C GLY A 54 3.01 -6.21 15.15
N ALA A 55 3.40 -7.48 14.97
CA ALA A 55 4.59 -7.85 14.21
C ALA A 55 4.47 -7.44 12.74
N PHE A 56 3.30 -7.64 12.13
CA PHE A 56 2.97 -7.15 10.79
C PHE A 56 3.13 -5.62 10.70
N GLY A 57 2.54 -4.88 11.63
CA GLY A 57 2.59 -3.42 11.66
C GLY A 57 4.01 -2.87 11.83
N LEU A 58 4.77 -3.43 12.77
CA LEU A 58 6.17 -3.06 13.00
C LEU A 58 7.04 -3.32 11.76
N ALA A 59 6.93 -4.52 11.18
CA ALA A 59 7.64 -4.86 9.96
C ALA A 59 7.27 -3.91 8.81
N ASN A 60 5.99 -3.57 8.65
CA ASN A 60 5.51 -2.62 7.66
C ASN A 60 6.15 -1.24 7.84
N VAL A 61 6.14 -0.69 9.05
CA VAL A 61 6.75 0.62 9.32
C VAL A 61 8.25 0.60 9.02
N ILE A 62 8.98 -0.41 9.53
CA ILE A 62 10.43 -0.55 9.34
C ILE A 62 10.79 -0.73 7.85
N ALA A 63 9.99 -1.48 7.10
CA ALA A 63 10.22 -1.74 5.67
C ALA A 63 9.83 -0.58 4.76
N SER A 64 9.11 0.45 5.25
CA SER A 64 8.62 1.56 4.42
C SER A 64 9.72 2.32 3.64
N PRO A 65 10.86 2.75 4.23
CA PRO A 65 11.92 3.41 3.47
C PRO A 65 12.61 2.47 2.46
N TYR A 66 12.71 1.18 2.77
CA TYR A 66 13.34 0.20 1.89
C TYR A 66 12.47 -0.06 0.65
N ARG A 67 11.15 -0.18 0.83
CA ARG A 67 10.20 -0.32 -0.28
C ARG A 67 10.18 0.93 -1.17
N ALA A 68 10.22 2.12 -0.59
CA ALA A 68 10.33 3.36 -1.36
C ALA A 68 11.59 3.38 -2.23
N ARG A 69 12.77 3.09 -1.62
CA ARG A 69 14.03 2.98 -2.37
C ARG A 69 14.02 1.89 -3.43
N PHE A 70 13.35 0.77 -3.16
CA PHE A 70 13.21 -0.32 -4.12
C PHE A 70 12.40 0.12 -5.35
N VAL A 71 11.30 0.86 -5.14
CA VAL A 71 10.52 1.50 -6.20
C VAL A 71 11.36 2.49 -7.00
N ASP A 72 12.11 3.35 -6.32
CA ASP A 72 12.95 4.37 -6.96
C ASP A 72 14.06 3.75 -7.84
N ARG A 73 14.64 2.61 -7.40
CA ARG A 73 15.77 1.95 -8.07
C ARG A 73 15.37 0.96 -9.16
N ARG A 74 14.29 0.21 -8.96
CA ARG A 74 13.85 -0.84 -9.91
C ARG A 74 12.71 -0.38 -10.82
N GLY A 75 12.24 0.85 -10.63
CA GLY A 75 11.10 1.40 -11.34
C GLY A 75 9.77 0.94 -10.75
N GLN A 76 8.77 1.78 -10.92
CA GLN A 76 7.46 1.62 -10.29
C GLN A 76 6.76 0.31 -10.64
N ARG A 77 6.70 -0.06 -11.92
CA ARG A 77 5.96 -1.25 -12.37
C ARG A 77 6.53 -2.55 -11.79
N PHE A 78 7.84 -2.76 -11.92
CA PHE A 78 8.48 -3.98 -11.45
C PHE A 78 8.38 -4.08 -9.93
N ALA A 79 8.79 -3.02 -9.23
CA ALA A 79 8.83 -3.03 -7.77
C ALA A 79 7.46 -3.24 -7.13
N LEU A 80 6.44 -2.48 -7.57
CA LEU A 80 5.09 -2.60 -7.02
C LEU A 80 4.48 -3.98 -7.29
N ASN A 81 4.66 -4.53 -8.49
CA ASN A 81 4.11 -5.84 -8.82
C ASN A 81 4.78 -6.96 -8.01
N SER A 82 6.10 -6.94 -7.86
CA SER A 82 6.81 -7.93 -7.03
C SER A 82 6.37 -7.85 -5.56
N LEU A 83 6.22 -6.64 -5.01
CA LEU A 83 5.72 -6.43 -3.65
C LEU A 83 4.28 -6.95 -3.50
N ALA A 84 3.39 -6.61 -4.43
CA ALA A 84 1.99 -7.07 -4.39
C ALA A 84 1.87 -8.59 -4.48
N ILE A 85 2.67 -9.24 -5.33
CA ILE A 85 2.71 -10.71 -5.45
C ILE A 85 3.19 -11.35 -4.14
N ALA A 86 4.30 -10.86 -3.57
CA ALA A 86 4.81 -11.38 -2.31
C ALA A 86 3.82 -11.16 -1.15
N PHE A 87 3.18 -10.00 -1.09
CA PHE A 87 2.17 -9.67 -0.09
C PHE A 87 0.95 -10.59 -0.21
N ALA A 88 0.41 -10.78 -1.41
CA ALA A 88 -0.74 -11.65 -1.63
C ALA A 88 -0.44 -13.13 -1.43
N ALA A 89 0.74 -13.61 -1.84
CA ALA A 89 1.19 -14.96 -1.54
C ALA A 89 1.32 -15.18 -0.03
N GLY A 90 1.85 -14.19 0.69
CA GLY A 90 1.95 -14.19 2.13
C GLY A 90 0.59 -14.27 2.83
N LEU A 91 -0.36 -13.43 2.46
CA LEU A 91 -1.73 -13.45 2.99
C LEU A 91 -2.44 -14.78 2.67
N SER A 92 -2.22 -15.34 1.49
CA SER A 92 -2.76 -16.65 1.11
C SER A 92 -2.14 -17.77 1.94
N GLY A 93 -0.85 -17.68 2.25
CA GLY A 93 -0.16 -18.60 3.16
C GLY A 93 -0.69 -18.53 4.58
N ILE A 94 -0.96 -17.32 5.10
CA ILE A 94 -1.62 -17.14 6.40
C ILE A 94 -3.02 -17.76 6.35
N ALA A 95 -3.80 -17.51 5.30
CA ALA A 95 -5.14 -18.07 5.15
C ALA A 95 -5.12 -19.60 5.19
N ALA A 96 -4.20 -20.24 4.47
CA ALA A 96 -4.02 -21.69 4.45
C ALA A 96 -3.54 -22.26 5.79
N LEU A 97 -2.69 -21.53 6.53
CA LEU A 97 -2.28 -21.94 7.88
C LEU A 97 -3.44 -21.85 8.87
N THR A 98 -4.22 -20.77 8.83
CA THR A 98 -5.35 -20.57 9.74
C THR A 98 -6.53 -21.53 9.52
N ASP A 99 -6.54 -22.24 8.38
CA ASP A 99 -7.52 -23.28 8.06
C ASP A 99 -7.16 -24.65 8.68
N GLN A 100 -5.96 -24.79 9.24
CA GLN A 100 -5.52 -26.00 9.93
C GLN A 100 -6.09 -26.06 11.36
N SER A 101 -6.22 -27.27 11.90
CA SER A 101 -6.82 -27.51 13.23
C SER A 101 -6.02 -26.89 14.38
N GLU A 102 -4.68 -26.90 14.30
CA GLU A 102 -3.79 -26.37 15.35
C GLU A 102 -2.59 -25.64 14.71
N PRO A 103 -2.79 -24.42 14.19
CA PRO A 103 -1.70 -23.69 13.55
C PRO A 103 -0.67 -23.23 14.60
N PRO A 104 0.63 -23.47 14.38
CA PRO A 104 1.66 -23.06 15.33
C PRO A 104 1.68 -21.52 15.47
N ALA A 105 1.35 -21.03 16.66
CA ALA A 105 1.23 -19.59 16.94
C ALA A 105 2.48 -18.80 16.54
N GLY A 106 3.68 -19.31 16.84
CA GLY A 106 4.95 -18.68 16.46
C GLY A 106 5.15 -18.56 14.95
N VAL A 107 4.65 -19.54 14.18
CA VAL A 107 4.71 -19.50 12.70
C VAL A 107 3.76 -18.46 12.15
N LEU A 108 2.54 -18.33 12.70
CA LEU A 108 1.60 -17.28 12.30
C LEU A 108 2.15 -15.88 12.57
N VAL A 109 2.73 -15.65 13.76
CA VAL A 109 3.35 -14.36 14.12
C VAL A 109 4.55 -14.06 13.23
N GLY A 110 5.44 -15.04 13.03
CA GLY A 110 6.61 -14.90 12.17
C GLY A 110 6.23 -14.63 10.72
N LEU A 111 5.25 -15.36 10.18
CA LEU A 111 4.75 -15.15 8.83
C LEU A 111 4.09 -13.77 8.72
N ALA A 112 3.25 -13.35 9.67
CA ALA A 112 2.67 -12.01 9.68
C ALA A 112 3.73 -10.91 9.66
N ALA A 113 4.83 -11.07 10.40
CA ALA A 113 5.98 -10.16 10.34
C ALA A 113 6.59 -10.12 8.92
N VAL A 114 6.84 -11.29 8.32
CA VAL A 114 7.38 -11.39 6.95
C VAL A 114 6.45 -10.73 5.95
N VAL A 115 5.14 -11.02 5.99
CA VAL A 115 4.12 -10.43 5.12
C VAL A 115 4.09 -8.91 5.26
N GLY A 116 4.30 -8.38 6.47
CA GLY A 116 4.40 -6.94 6.75
C GLY A 116 5.51 -6.23 5.98
N LEU A 117 6.53 -6.93 5.48
CA LEU A 117 7.62 -6.34 4.70
C LEU A 117 7.22 -6.00 3.26
N PHE A 118 6.13 -6.60 2.75
CA PHE A 118 5.77 -6.58 1.33
C PHE A 118 4.60 -5.69 0.89
N PRO A 119 3.80 -5.00 1.74
CA PRO A 119 2.71 -4.18 1.22
C PRO A 119 3.22 -3.16 0.18
N PRO A 120 2.64 -3.06 -1.02
CA PRO A 120 3.15 -2.14 -2.04
C PRO A 120 2.89 -0.68 -1.64
N PRO A 121 3.85 0.26 -1.75
CA PRO A 121 3.66 1.66 -1.34
C PRO A 121 2.83 2.50 -2.34
N LEU A 122 1.60 2.05 -2.65
CA LEU A 122 0.70 2.66 -3.64
C LEU A 122 0.35 4.12 -3.32
N GLY A 123 0.26 4.47 -2.03
CA GLY A 123 0.13 5.83 -1.51
C GLY A 123 1.18 6.77 -2.11
N ALA A 124 2.44 6.53 -1.72
CA ALA A 124 3.59 7.30 -2.17
C ALA A 124 3.75 7.28 -3.71
N SER A 125 3.59 6.12 -4.34
CA SER A 125 3.71 6.01 -5.81
C SER A 125 2.67 6.84 -6.56
N MET A 126 1.43 6.92 -6.08
CA MET A 126 0.42 7.77 -6.70
C MET A 126 0.72 9.26 -6.48
N ARG A 127 1.23 9.65 -5.31
CA ARG A 127 1.63 11.05 -5.06
C ARG A 127 2.73 11.51 -6.02
N VAL A 128 3.69 10.64 -6.31
CA VAL A 128 4.70 10.88 -7.37
C VAL A 128 4.02 11.08 -8.73
N LEU A 129 3.11 10.19 -9.10
CA LEU A 129 2.38 10.29 -10.37
C LEU A 129 1.54 11.57 -10.45
N TRP A 130 0.83 11.95 -9.40
CA TRP A 130 0.10 13.21 -9.32
C TRP A 130 1.02 14.40 -9.57
N GLY A 131 2.20 14.42 -8.95
CA GLY A 131 3.22 15.45 -9.21
C GLY A 131 3.67 15.52 -10.67
N SER A 132 3.70 14.39 -11.37
CA SER A 132 4.11 14.32 -12.78
C SER A 132 3.02 14.69 -13.78
N ILE A 133 1.75 14.41 -13.48
CA ILE A 133 0.62 14.63 -14.41
C ILE A 133 -0.15 15.93 -14.14
N THR A 134 0.14 16.62 -13.04
CA THR A 134 -0.52 17.89 -12.69
C THR A 134 0.46 19.07 -12.69
N GLN A 135 0.00 20.18 -13.25
CA GLN A 135 0.74 21.44 -13.23
C GLN A 135 1.00 21.89 -11.78
N PRO A 136 2.20 22.42 -11.46
CA PRO A 136 2.47 23.03 -10.16
C PRO A 136 1.42 24.11 -9.81
N GLY A 137 1.10 24.23 -8.52
CA GLY A 137 0.10 25.21 -8.03
C GLY A 137 -1.25 24.56 -7.72
N ALA A 138 -2.34 25.28 -8.01
CA ALA A 138 -3.68 24.93 -7.53
C ALA A 138 -4.15 23.53 -7.97
N LEU A 139 -3.86 23.10 -9.20
CA LEU A 139 -4.31 21.80 -9.71
C LEU A 139 -3.64 20.63 -8.98
N ARG A 140 -2.32 20.72 -8.71
CA ARG A 140 -1.59 19.72 -7.93
C ARG A 140 -2.08 19.66 -6.48
N THR A 141 -2.31 20.81 -5.86
CA THR A 141 -2.87 20.85 -4.50
C THR A 141 -4.23 20.15 -4.45
N LYS A 142 -5.13 20.45 -5.40
CA LYS A 142 -6.42 19.74 -5.51
C LYS A 142 -6.24 18.24 -5.69
N ALA A 143 -5.28 17.80 -6.51
CA ALA A 143 -5.03 16.39 -6.73
C ALA A 143 -4.57 15.66 -5.47
N TYR A 144 -3.66 16.27 -4.69
CA TYR A 144 -3.27 15.73 -3.39
C TYR A 144 -4.41 15.76 -2.37
N SER A 145 -5.26 16.79 -2.39
CA SER A 145 -6.45 16.83 -1.54
C SER A 145 -7.45 15.72 -1.89
N VAL A 146 -7.70 15.46 -3.17
CA VAL A 146 -8.55 14.34 -3.61
C VAL A 146 -7.95 12.99 -3.18
N ASP A 147 -6.64 12.81 -3.40
CA ASP A 147 -5.92 11.60 -2.98
C ASP A 147 -6.07 11.35 -1.47
N ALA A 148 -5.86 12.39 -0.66
CA ALA A 148 -5.97 12.33 0.80
C ALA A 148 -7.41 12.05 1.28
N VAL A 149 -8.42 12.74 0.72
CA VAL A 149 -9.83 12.51 1.09
C VAL A 149 -10.23 11.07 0.77
N CYS A 150 -9.86 10.56 -0.41
CA CYS A 150 -10.13 9.16 -0.75
C CYS A 150 -9.38 8.19 0.18
N GLU A 151 -8.16 8.51 0.59
CA GLU A 151 -7.39 7.72 1.56
C GLU A 151 -8.10 7.66 2.92
N GLU A 152 -8.56 8.79 3.46
CA GLU A 152 -9.35 8.84 4.71
C GLU A 152 -10.66 8.05 4.60
N LEU A 153 -11.37 8.16 3.47
CA LEU A 153 -12.58 7.36 3.22
C LEU A 153 -12.27 5.86 3.21
N LEU A 154 -11.16 5.44 2.61
CA LEU A 154 -10.73 4.03 2.62
C LEU A 154 -10.43 3.55 4.04
N PHE A 155 -9.72 4.32 4.85
CA PHE A 155 -9.42 3.93 6.23
C PHE A 155 -10.63 3.97 7.16
N THR A 156 -11.61 4.84 6.87
CA THR A 156 -12.88 4.88 7.60
C THR A 156 -13.79 3.70 7.23
N THR A 157 -13.87 3.36 5.94
CA THR A 157 -14.80 2.31 5.43
C THR A 157 -14.19 0.91 5.40
N GLY A 158 -12.86 0.80 5.30
CA GLY A 158 -12.16 -0.48 5.18
C GLY A 158 -12.41 -1.45 6.33
N PRO A 159 -12.40 -1.03 7.61
CA PRO A 159 -12.76 -1.89 8.73
C PRO A 159 -14.20 -2.44 8.64
N LEU A 160 -15.15 -1.63 8.14
CA LEU A 160 -16.53 -2.08 7.92
C LEU A 160 -16.61 -3.13 6.81
N ILE A 161 -15.89 -2.92 5.70
CA ILE A 161 -15.80 -3.89 4.59
C ILE A 161 -15.14 -5.19 5.07
N ALA A 162 -14.04 -5.08 5.82
CA ALA A 162 -13.36 -6.24 6.42
C ALA A 162 -14.29 -7.03 7.34
N ALA A 163 -14.97 -6.35 8.27
CA ALA A 163 -15.93 -6.98 9.17
C ALA A 163 -17.09 -7.64 8.40
N ALA A 164 -17.62 -6.98 7.37
CA ALA A 164 -18.68 -7.52 6.52
C ALA A 164 -18.24 -8.80 5.78
N VAL A 165 -17.04 -8.81 5.19
CA VAL A 165 -16.50 -9.99 4.51
C VAL A 165 -16.27 -11.15 5.49
N VAL A 166 -15.67 -10.87 6.66
CA VAL A 166 -15.44 -11.88 7.70
C VAL A 166 -16.75 -12.42 8.27
N GLY A 167 -17.73 -11.55 8.51
CA GLY A 167 -19.04 -11.91 9.05
C GLY A 167 -19.94 -12.66 8.07
N ALA A 168 -19.87 -12.34 6.77
CA ALA A 168 -20.65 -12.99 5.73
C ALA A 168 -20.05 -14.31 5.24
N ALA A 169 -18.73 -14.49 5.37
CA ALA A 169 -18.01 -15.67 4.92
C ALA A 169 -17.14 -16.24 6.04
N SER A 170 -15.85 -15.90 6.07
CA SER A 170 -14.91 -16.36 7.07
C SER A 170 -13.64 -15.49 7.10
N PRO A 171 -12.84 -15.55 8.17
CA PRO A 171 -11.56 -14.84 8.23
C PRO A 171 -10.56 -15.20 7.12
N PRO A 172 -10.35 -16.50 6.75
CA PRO A 172 -9.51 -16.85 5.61
C PRO A 172 -10.00 -16.24 4.29
N VAL A 173 -11.31 -16.20 4.06
CA VAL A 173 -11.88 -15.52 2.88
C VAL A 173 -11.58 -14.01 2.90
N GLY A 174 -11.62 -13.38 4.08
CA GLY A 174 -11.18 -12.00 4.25
C GLY A 174 -9.71 -11.78 3.83
N LEU A 175 -8.81 -12.72 4.19
CA LEU A 175 -7.39 -12.64 3.83
C LEU A 175 -7.20 -12.74 2.32
N LEU A 176 -7.89 -13.69 1.67
CA LEU A 176 -7.86 -13.87 0.23
C LEU A 176 -8.48 -12.69 -0.52
N ALA A 177 -9.57 -12.12 -0.02
CA ALA A 177 -10.17 -10.91 -0.59
C ALA A 177 -9.20 -9.72 -0.50
N THR A 178 -8.53 -9.56 0.64
CA THR A 178 -7.49 -8.53 0.85
C THR A 178 -6.33 -8.71 -0.13
N ALA A 179 -5.86 -9.95 -0.30
CA ALA A 179 -4.80 -10.31 -1.25
C ALA A 179 -5.20 -10.01 -2.71
N LEU A 180 -6.42 -10.37 -3.10
CA LEU A 180 -6.97 -10.13 -4.43
C LEU A 180 -7.07 -8.64 -4.74
N VAL A 181 -7.61 -7.85 -3.81
CA VAL A 181 -7.77 -6.41 -3.95
C VAL A 181 -6.40 -5.71 -4.05
N ALA A 182 -5.41 -6.13 -3.25
CA ALA A 182 -4.04 -5.63 -3.35
C ALA A 182 -3.41 -5.92 -4.72
N LEU A 183 -3.53 -7.15 -5.21
CA LEU A 183 -3.01 -7.57 -6.51
C LEU A 183 -3.71 -6.86 -7.67
N ALA A 184 -5.04 -6.93 -7.72
CA ALA A 184 -5.83 -6.35 -8.80
C ALA A 184 -5.61 -4.84 -8.90
N GLY A 185 -5.63 -4.14 -7.77
CA GLY A 185 -5.38 -2.70 -7.72
C GLY A 185 -3.97 -2.33 -8.15
N THR A 186 -2.95 -3.06 -7.67
CA THR A 186 -1.55 -2.80 -8.04
C THR A 186 -1.30 -3.07 -9.52
N LEU A 187 -1.75 -4.21 -10.04
CA LEU A 187 -1.60 -4.57 -11.45
C LEU A 187 -2.37 -3.59 -12.36
N GLY A 188 -3.56 -3.18 -11.95
CA GLY A 188 -4.33 -2.16 -12.65
C GLY A 188 -3.58 -0.83 -12.71
N MET A 189 -3.02 -0.37 -11.59
CA MET A 189 -2.24 0.87 -11.52
C MET A 189 -1.01 0.80 -12.44
N THR A 190 -0.27 -0.32 -12.40
CA THR A 190 0.99 -0.47 -13.15
C THR A 190 0.80 -0.84 -14.62
N SER A 191 -0.42 -1.22 -15.04
CA SER A 191 -0.77 -1.42 -16.45
C SER A 191 -0.81 -0.10 -17.24
N SER A 192 -1.07 1.02 -16.54
CA SER A 192 -1.14 2.34 -17.16
C SER A 192 0.21 2.77 -17.76
N PRO A 193 0.24 3.38 -18.96
CA PRO A 193 1.45 3.99 -19.52
C PRO A 193 2.10 5.02 -18.58
N LEU A 194 1.29 5.73 -17.78
CA LEU A 194 1.77 6.71 -16.82
C LEU A 194 2.68 6.10 -15.73
N SER A 195 2.43 4.84 -15.36
CA SER A 195 3.28 4.09 -14.43
C SER A 195 4.54 3.51 -15.08
N ARG A 196 4.62 3.47 -16.41
CA ARG A 196 5.78 2.93 -17.16
C ARG A 196 6.86 3.97 -17.42
N GLY A 197 6.50 5.25 -17.53
CA GLY A 197 7.43 6.35 -17.81
C GLY A 197 8.40 6.70 -16.67
N HIS A 198 8.11 6.27 -15.43
CA HIS A 198 8.97 6.45 -14.27
C HIS A 198 9.97 5.29 -14.13
N GLY A 199 10.78 5.07 -15.17
CA GLY A 199 11.98 4.24 -15.10
C GLY A 199 12.98 4.82 -14.12
N ALA A 200 13.74 3.95 -13.44
CA ALA A 200 14.71 4.27 -12.40
C ALA A 200 15.41 5.61 -12.66
N VAL A 201 15.39 6.51 -11.68
CA VAL A 201 16.12 7.79 -11.76
C VAL A 201 17.55 7.45 -12.15
N THR A 202 17.91 7.67 -13.42
CA THR A 202 19.29 7.85 -13.82
C THR A 202 19.74 9.04 -13.03
N THR A 203 20.39 8.78 -11.90
CA THR A 203 21.12 9.79 -11.15
C THR A 203 22.16 10.33 -12.14
N SER A 204 21.82 11.41 -12.85
CA SER A 204 22.84 12.30 -13.38
C SER A 204 23.78 12.59 -12.21
N PRO A 205 25.11 12.51 -12.40
CA PRO A 205 26.04 12.67 -11.31
C PRO A 205 25.75 14.01 -10.65
N ARG A 206 25.23 13.97 -9.42
CA ARG A 206 25.04 15.16 -8.60
C ARG A 206 26.43 15.71 -8.39
N ASN A 207 26.75 16.78 -9.12
CA ASN A 207 27.95 17.56 -8.90
C ASN A 207 27.97 17.89 -7.40
N SER A 208 29.03 17.46 -6.71
CA SER A 208 29.11 17.41 -5.26
C SER A 208 29.20 18.81 -4.65
N SER A 209 28.13 19.57 -4.63
CA SER A 209 28.04 20.78 -3.83
C SER A 209 27.58 20.40 -2.43
N ARG A 210 28.58 20.27 -1.53
CA ARG A 210 28.41 20.10 -0.08
C ARG A 210 27.42 21.17 0.43
N PRO A 211 26.18 20.81 0.81
CA PRO A 211 25.15 21.79 1.20
C PRO A 211 25.53 22.57 2.47
N LEU A 212 26.38 21.98 3.30
CA LEU A 212 26.89 22.55 4.56
C LEU A 212 28.03 23.57 4.38
N ARG A 213 28.37 23.94 3.14
CA ARG A 213 29.39 24.95 2.82
C ARG A 213 28.81 26.16 2.06
N GLN A 214 27.51 26.42 2.21
CA GLN A 214 26.93 27.67 1.73
C GLN A 214 27.03 28.74 2.84
N SER A 215 27.69 29.84 2.50
CA SER A 215 27.80 31.04 3.33
C SER A 215 26.40 31.60 3.57
N GLY A 216 25.87 31.45 4.79
CA GLY A 216 24.52 31.88 5.16
C GLY A 216 23.83 31.02 6.21
N PHE A 217 24.40 29.87 6.59
CA PHE A 217 23.83 28.97 7.61
C PHE A 217 24.44 29.11 9.02
N VAL A 218 25.38 30.03 9.21
CA VAL A 218 25.80 30.48 10.54
C VAL A 218 25.76 32.00 10.54
N ALA A 219 24.65 32.53 11.04
CA ALA A 219 24.53 33.89 11.54
C ALA A 219 23.81 33.79 12.89
#